data_AF-R5I164-F1
#
_entry.id   AF-R5I164-F1
#
_cell.length_a   1.000
_cell.length_b   1.000
_cell.length_c   1.000
_cell.angle_alpha   90.00
_cell.angle_beta   90.00
_cell.angle_gamma   90.00
#
_symmetry.space_group_name_H-M   'P 1'
#
loop_
_entity.id
_entity.type
_entity.pdbx_description
1 polymer ?
#
loop_
_entity_poly.entity_id
_entity_poly.type
_entity_poly.pdbx_seq_one_letter_code
_entity_poly.pdbx_strand_id
1 'polypeptide(L)'
;MRVAKEVAVEGGASDPRNGIMLKIFSMVNFGERAGSGLCSICNVWERVFHTAAVIEETEDIDRVILTLSYGGHEQDVDAMLRLYEAKGELIVVGDPGRYVNENETFE
;
A
#
# COMPACT_ATOMS: atom_id res chain seq x y z
N MET A 1 10.79 -6.26 -14.13
CA MET A 1 9.31 -6.32 -14.08
C MET A 1 8.80 -6.64 -15.47
N ARG A 2 7.60 -7.21 -15.63
CA ARG A 2 7.02 -7.47 -16.97
C ARG A 2 6.41 -6.23 -17.64
N VAL A 3 6.10 -5.21 -16.84
CA VAL A 3 5.70 -3.87 -17.25
C VAL A 3 6.73 -2.87 -16.75
N ALA A 4 6.86 -1.72 -17.41
CA ALA A 4 7.70 -0.62 -16.93
C ALA A 4 7.24 -0.14 -15.55
N LYS A 5 8.18 0.33 -14.73
CA LYS A 5 7.91 0.83 -13.37
C LYS A 5 6.85 1.92 -13.37
N GLU A 6 6.93 2.84 -14.32
CA GLU A 6 6.03 3.99 -14.45
C GLU A 6 4.60 3.52 -14.71
N VAL A 7 4.42 2.56 -15.63
CA VAL A 7 3.13 1.95 -15.95
C VAL A 7 2.56 1.20 -14.76
N ALA A 8 3.41 0.54 -13.97
CA ALA A 8 3.00 -0.18 -12.78
C ALA A 8 2.51 0.76 -11.66
N VAL A 9 3.14 1.93 -11.53
CA VAL A 9 2.77 2.96 -10.55
C VAL A 9 1.53 3.74 -10.99
N GLU A 10 1.38 4.06 -12.28
CA GLU A 10 0.19 4.70 -12.83
C GLU A 10 -1.05 3.80 -12.70
N GLY A 11 -0.85 2.48 -12.84
CA GLY A 11 -1.90 1.47 -12.76
C GLY A 11 -2.68 1.31 -14.07
N GLY A 12 -3.76 0.54 -14.04
CA GLY A 12 -4.63 0.30 -15.20
C GLY A 12 -4.13 -0.75 -16.19
N ALA A 13 -2.88 -1.22 -16.05
CA ALA A 13 -2.32 -2.34 -16.81
C ALA A 13 -2.03 -3.54 -15.88
N SER A 14 -2.41 -4.75 -16.32
CA SER A 14 -2.25 -5.98 -15.54
C SER A 14 -1.61 -7.07 -16.39
N ASP A 15 -0.31 -7.31 -16.19
CA ASP A 15 0.45 -8.41 -16.79
C ASP A 15 1.11 -9.30 -15.72
N PRO A 16 0.33 -10.14 -15.01
CA PRO A 16 0.85 -10.97 -13.93
C PRO A 16 1.79 -12.07 -14.46
N ARG A 17 2.81 -12.45 -13.67
CA ARG A 17 3.65 -13.62 -13.97
C ARG A 17 2.84 -14.93 -13.99
N ASN A 18 1.83 -15.05 -13.12
CA ASN A 18 0.94 -16.20 -13.08
C ASN A 18 -0.54 -15.75 -13.14
N GLY A 19 -1.10 -15.74 -14.35
CA GLY A 19 -2.48 -15.32 -14.57
C GLY A 19 -3.54 -16.27 -13.97
N ILE A 20 -3.22 -17.56 -13.81
CA ILE A 20 -4.13 -18.53 -13.20
C ILE A 20 -4.23 -18.26 -11.69
N MET A 21 -3.10 -18.06 -11.03
CA MET A 21 -3.07 -17.72 -9.61
C MET A 21 -3.85 -16.43 -9.33
N LEU A 22 -3.65 -15.38 -10.15
CA LEU A 22 -4.43 -14.14 -10.00
C LEU A 22 -5.94 -14.39 -10.18
N LYS A 23 -6.34 -15.26 -11.12
CA LYS A 23 -7.75 -15.63 -11.34
C LYS A 23 -8.34 -16.37 -10.13
N ILE A 24 -7.58 -17.28 -9.51
CA ILE A 24 -7.99 -18.00 -8.30
C ILE A 24 -8.22 -17.00 -7.16
N PHE A 25 -7.31 -16.04 -6.95
CA PHE A 25 -7.49 -15.00 -5.95
C PHE A 25 -8.76 -14.18 -6.22
N SER A 26 -8.98 -13.73 -7.46
CA SER A 26 -10.20 -12.98 -7.80
C SER A 26 -11.48 -13.78 -7.57
N MET A 27 -11.48 -15.12 -7.76
CA MET A 27 -12.66 -15.97 -7.49
C MET A 27 -13.04 -16.03 -6.01
N VAL A 28 -12.07 -15.86 -5.11
CA VAL A 28 -12.30 -15.78 -3.66
C VAL A 28 -12.39 -14.33 -3.16
N ASN A 29 -12.66 -13.38 -4.07
CA ASN A 29 -12.71 -11.94 -3.81
C ASN A 29 -11.42 -11.36 -3.21
N PHE A 30 -10.27 -11.98 -3.50
CA PHE A 30 -8.96 -11.48 -3.11
C PHE A 30 -8.22 -10.94 -4.35
N GLY A 31 -7.78 -9.69 -4.31
CA GLY A 31 -7.02 -9.08 -5.41
C GLY A 31 -7.87 -8.58 -6.59
N GLU A 32 -7.46 -7.43 -7.11
CA GLU A 32 -8.12 -6.70 -8.18
C GLU A 32 -7.42 -6.95 -9.52
N ARG A 33 -8.18 -7.26 -10.58
CA ARG A 33 -7.59 -7.57 -11.89
C ARG A 33 -7.22 -6.36 -12.73
N ALA A 34 -7.65 -5.17 -12.32
CA ALA A 34 -7.48 -3.92 -13.08
C ALA A 34 -6.03 -3.39 -13.10
N GLY A 35 -5.11 -3.95 -12.31
CA GLY A 35 -3.76 -3.40 -12.17
C GLY A 35 -3.73 -2.11 -11.31
N SER A 36 -4.81 -1.83 -10.59
CA SER A 36 -4.96 -0.70 -9.67
C SER A 36 -4.23 -0.90 -8.33
N GLY A 37 -4.01 -2.15 -7.90
CA GLY A 37 -3.56 -2.45 -6.53
C GLY A 37 -2.25 -1.77 -6.13
N LEU A 38 -1.22 -1.81 -6.99
CA LEU A 38 0.07 -1.18 -6.71
C LEU A 38 -0.02 0.36 -6.67
N CYS A 39 -0.73 0.94 -7.64
CA CYS A 39 -1.06 2.38 -7.67
C CYS A 39 -1.78 2.81 -6.39
N SER A 40 -2.80 2.05 -5.96
CA SER A 40 -3.52 2.29 -4.71
C SER A 40 -2.60 2.25 -3.49
N ILE A 41 -1.70 1.27 -3.40
CA ILE A 41 -0.73 1.18 -2.29
C ILE A 41 0.16 2.43 -2.25
N CYS A 42 0.75 2.82 -3.39
CA CYS A 42 1.64 3.98 -3.46
C CYS A 42 0.89 5.26 -3.08
N ASN A 43 -0.31 5.48 -3.64
CA ASN A 43 -1.12 6.66 -3.38
C ASN A 43 -1.63 6.73 -1.92
N VAL A 44 -2.06 5.61 -1.33
CA VAL A 44 -2.47 5.59 0.08
C VAL A 44 -1.27 5.89 0.98
N TRP A 45 -0.11 5.26 0.71
CA TRP A 45 1.08 5.47 1.54
C TRP A 45 1.54 6.92 1.52
N GLU A 46 1.63 7.52 0.33
CA GLU A 46 2.01 8.92 0.15
C GLU A 46 1.07 9.89 0.85
N ARG A 47 -0.24 9.62 0.84
CA ARG A 47 -1.23 10.50 1.48
C ARG A 47 -1.29 10.36 2.99
N VAL A 48 -1.04 9.16 3.51
CA VAL A 48 -1.18 8.86 4.94
C VAL A 48 0.11 9.14 5.71
N PHE A 49 1.27 8.87 5.12
CA PHE A 49 2.57 9.04 5.79
C PHE A 49 3.41 10.16 5.19
N HIS A 50 2.93 10.85 4.14
CA HIS A 50 3.61 11.98 3.49
C HIS A 50 5.01 11.62 2.93
N THR A 51 5.20 10.33 2.62
CA THR A 51 6.46 9.74 2.14
C THR A 51 6.23 8.96 0.86
N ALA A 52 7.11 9.10 -0.12
CA ALA A 52 7.04 8.38 -1.39
C ALA A 52 7.29 6.87 -1.22
N ALA A 53 6.49 6.05 -1.90
CA ALA A 53 6.77 4.63 -2.06
C ALA A 53 7.94 4.43 -3.04
N VAL A 54 8.89 3.58 -2.68
CA VAL A 54 10.09 3.34 -3.51
C VAL A 54 10.02 1.95 -4.12
N ILE A 55 10.04 1.89 -5.46
CA ILE A 55 10.11 0.63 -6.22
C ILE A 55 11.48 0.53 -6.89
N GLU A 56 12.19 -0.56 -6.62
CA GLU A 56 13.50 -0.87 -7.18
C GLU A 56 13.49 -2.25 -7.83
N GLU A 57 14.26 -2.40 -8.90
CA GLU A 57 14.48 -3.67 -9.59
C GLU A 57 15.96 -4.01 -9.57
N THR A 58 16.29 -5.26 -9.23
CA THR A 58 17.65 -5.79 -9.26
C THR A 58 17.78 -6.80 -10.39
N GLU A 59 18.62 -6.47 -11.39
CA GLU A 59 18.77 -7.25 -12.62
C GLU A 59 19.47 -8.60 -12.41
N ASP A 60 20.30 -8.70 -11.38
CA ASP A 60 21.09 -9.89 -11.05
C ASP A 60 20.23 -11.06 -10.54
N ILE A 61 19.13 -10.77 -9.86
CA ILE A 61 18.26 -11.77 -9.21
C ILE A 61 16.81 -11.72 -9.75
N ASP A 62 16.50 -10.89 -10.77
CA ASP A 62 15.13 -10.61 -11.25
C ASP A 62 14.17 -10.31 -10.07
N ARG A 63 14.66 -9.42 -9.19
CA ARG A 63 14.00 -9.07 -7.93
C ARG A 63 13.38 -7.69 -8.04
N VAL A 64 12.17 -7.56 -7.52
CA VAL A 64 11.48 -6.26 -7.38
C VAL A 64 11.23 -6.02 -5.90
N ILE A 65 11.63 -4.85 -5.40
CA ILE A 65 11.47 -4.44 -4.01
C ILE A 65 10.55 -3.22 -3.99
N LEU A 66 9.49 -3.28 -3.19
CA LEU A 66 8.65 -2.14 -2.83
C LEU A 66 8.93 -1.80 -1.37
N THR A 67 9.49 -0.60 -1.14
CA THR A 67 9.77 -0.08 0.20
C THR A 67 8.78 1.02 0.55
N LEU A 68 8.10 0.81 1.68
CA LEU A 68 7.13 1.73 2.27
C LEU A 68 7.71 2.23 3.59
N SER A 69 8.48 3.33 3.53
CA SER A 69 9.04 3.96 4.73
C SER A 69 8.04 4.94 5.28
N TYR A 70 7.80 4.95 6.60
CA TYR A 70 7.02 6.01 7.24
C TYR A 70 7.90 7.20 7.65
N GLY A 71 9.23 7.12 7.50
CA GLY A 71 10.15 8.27 7.71
C GLY A 71 10.11 8.91 9.11
N GLY A 72 9.54 8.24 10.12
CA GLY A 72 9.27 8.84 11.43
C GLY A 72 8.01 9.70 11.49
N HIS A 73 7.24 9.79 10.39
CA HIS A 73 5.94 10.45 10.36
C HIS A 73 4.89 9.59 11.05
N GLU A 74 4.03 10.23 11.85
CA GLU A 74 2.82 9.61 12.36
C GLU A 74 1.80 9.40 11.23
N GLN A 75 0.89 8.46 11.46
CA GLN A 75 -0.19 8.19 10.54
C GLN A 75 -1.19 9.36 10.51
N ASP A 76 -1.39 9.97 9.33
CA ASP A 76 -2.44 10.96 9.13
C ASP A 76 -3.81 10.26 9.05
N VAL A 77 -4.46 10.15 10.21
CA VAL A 77 -5.77 9.48 10.36
C VAL A 77 -6.86 10.19 9.56
N ASP A 78 -6.82 11.53 9.46
CA ASP A 78 -7.80 12.29 8.68
C ASP A 78 -7.63 12.04 7.17
N ALA A 79 -6.40 12.02 6.67
CA ALA A 79 -6.10 11.66 5.29
C ALA A 79 -6.50 10.21 4.98
N MET A 80 -6.25 9.29 5.91
CA MET A 80 -6.69 7.90 5.82
C MET A 80 -8.22 7.83 5.74
N LEU A 81 -8.94 8.45 6.67
CA LEU A 81 -10.40 8.42 6.68
C LEU A 81 -10.99 8.98 5.38
N ARG A 82 -10.47 10.09 4.84
CA ARG A 82 -10.94 10.64 3.54
C ARG A 82 -10.75 9.68 2.36
N LEU A 83 -9.74 8.80 2.40
CA LEU A 83 -9.53 7.79 1.36
C LEU A 83 -10.58 6.68 1.41
N TYR A 84 -11.09 6.37 2.60
CA TYR A 84 -12.00 5.26 2.83
C TYR A 84 -13.44 5.68 3.15
N GLU A 85 -13.74 6.93 3.48
CA GLU A 85 -15.12 7.44 3.56
C GLU A 85 -15.80 7.38 2.19
N ALA A 86 -15.03 7.35 1.11
CA ALA A 86 -15.51 7.02 -0.24
C ALA A 86 -15.82 5.52 -0.45
N LYS A 87 -15.40 4.62 0.44
CA LYS A 87 -15.50 3.15 0.33
C LYS A 87 -15.87 2.56 1.71
N GLY A 88 -17.17 2.41 1.98
CA GLY A 88 -17.78 2.10 3.29
C GLY A 88 -17.42 0.78 3.99
N GLU A 89 -16.14 0.45 4.13
CA GLU A 89 -15.60 -0.76 4.75
C GLU A 89 -14.33 -0.43 5.55
N LEU A 90 -14.42 0.40 6.58
CA LEU A 90 -13.32 0.54 7.55
C LEU A 90 -13.53 -0.42 8.73
N ILE A 91 -12.55 -1.28 9.01
CA ILE A 91 -12.43 -1.96 10.30
C ILE A 91 -11.39 -1.19 11.10
N VAL A 92 -11.84 -0.36 12.05
CA VAL A 92 -10.96 0.27 13.03
C VAL A 92 -10.57 -0.80 14.06
N VAL A 93 -9.30 -1.20 14.09
CA VAL A 93 -8.76 -2.08 15.13
C VAL A 93 -7.91 -1.23 16.08
N GLY A 94 -8.47 -0.93 17.26
CA GLY A 94 -7.80 -0.14 18.31
C GLY A 94 -8.63 1.06 18.77
N ASP A 95 -8.38 1.51 20.00
CA ASP A 95 -9.00 2.71 20.58
C ASP A 95 -8.25 3.95 20.06
N PRO A 96 -8.88 4.88 19.33
CA PRO A 96 -8.22 6.05 18.70
C PRO A 96 -7.54 7.00 19.70
N GLY A 97 -7.73 6.81 21.01
CA GLY A 97 -7.24 7.69 22.06
C GLY A 97 -5.98 7.23 22.81
N ARG A 98 -5.28 6.17 22.40
CA ARG A 98 -4.10 5.68 23.17
C ARG A 98 -2.86 5.44 22.32
N TYR A 99 -2.26 6.52 21.84
CA TYR A 99 -0.84 6.54 21.56
C TYR A 99 -0.11 6.63 22.91
N VAL A 100 0.45 5.50 23.37
CA VAL A 100 1.33 5.51 24.54
C VAL A 100 2.60 6.24 24.12
N ASN A 101 2.78 7.47 24.63
CA ASN A 101 4.06 8.15 24.54
C ASN A 101 5.08 7.32 25.33
N GLU A 102 6.14 6.85 24.68
CA GLU A 102 7.26 6.12 25.32
C GLU A 102 8.15 7.03 26.20
N ASN A 103 7.64 8.17 26.68
CA ASN A 103 8.35 9.13 27.51
C ASN A 103 7.68 9.37 28.88
N GLU A 104 6.89 8.42 29.40
CA GLU A 104 6.67 8.35 30.85
C GLU A 104 7.89 7.69 31.50
N THR A 105 8.93 8.48 31.74
CA THR A 105 9.95 8.21 32.76
C THR A 105 9.24 7.95 34.09
N PHE A 106 9.28 6.70 34.56
CA PHE A 106 9.00 6.37 35.94
C PHE A 106 10.18 6.83 36.81
N GLU A 107 9.84 7.48 37.92
CA GLU A 107 10.76 7.95 38.98
C GLU A 107 11.77 6.89 39.46
#